data_AF-A0A182T3Z3-F1
#
_entry.id   AF-A0A182T3Z3-F1
#
_cell.length_a   1.000
_cell.length_b   1.000
_cell.length_c   1.000
_cell.angle_alpha   90.00
_cell.angle_beta   90.00
_cell.angle_gamma   90.00
#
_symmetry.space_group_name_H-M   'P 1'
#
loop_
_entity.id
_entity.type
_entity.pdbx_description
1 polymer ?
#
loop_
_entity_poly.entity_id
_entity_poly.type
_entity_poly.pdbx_seq_one_letter_code
_entity_poly.pdbx_strand_id
1 'polypeptide(L)'
;MLIGDWTSNRWITVFTELAEEMLGKTSQEIGSSLEYQKEEAEKLFAAISFKSFVFKLRTKVEYFGEQPRNKTSAVGATPVNHKEYNALLIKSIQELTGVGKN
;
A
#
# COMPACT_ATOMS: atom_id res chain seq x y z
N MET A 1 -3.19 4.69 -6.52
CA MET A 1 -3.61 3.39 -5.96
C MET A 1 -4.61 3.63 -4.84
N LEU A 2 -5.73 2.90 -4.80
CA LEU A 2 -6.64 2.90 -3.66
C LEU A 2 -6.14 1.87 -2.65
N ILE A 3 -5.93 2.28 -1.41
CA ILE A 3 -5.58 1.38 -0.30
C ILE A 3 -6.67 1.45 0.77
N GLY A 4 -6.80 0.42 1.59
CA GLY A 4 -7.75 0.40 2.69
C GLY A 4 -7.30 -0.50 3.83
N ASP A 5 -7.78 -0.16 5.02
CA ASP A 5 -7.66 -0.95 6.24
C ASP A 5 -9.04 -1.05 6.92
N TRP A 6 -9.10 -1.57 8.15
CA TRP A 6 -10.35 -1.72 8.90
C TRP A 6 -11.03 -0.38 9.26
N THR A 7 -10.34 0.75 9.11
CA THR A 7 -10.88 2.08 9.44
C THR A 7 -11.50 2.77 8.23
N SER A 8 -10.83 2.73 7.08
CA SER A 8 -11.21 3.49 5.89
C SER A 8 -10.42 3.09 4.65
N ASN A 9 -10.71 3.74 3.53
CA ASN A 9 -9.90 3.68 2.32
C ASN A 9 -9.42 5.08 1.92
N ARG A 10 -8.27 5.15 1.22
CA ARG A 10 -7.68 6.39 0.73
C ARG A 10 -6.96 6.22 -0.59
N TRP A 11 -7.03 7.25 -1.43
CA TRP A 11 -6.22 7.36 -2.64
C TRP A 11 -4.81 7.85 -2.30
N ILE A 12 -3.83 7.11 -2.78
CA ILE A 12 -2.41 7.46 -2.64
C ILE A 12 -1.70 7.46 -4.00
N THR A 13 -0.66 8.27 -4.10
CA THR A 13 0.32 8.22 -5.20
C THR A 13 1.44 7.25 -4.84
N VAL A 14 1.78 6.35 -5.76
CA VAL A 14 2.96 5.48 -5.68
C VAL A 14 3.84 5.85 -6.87
N PHE A 15 5.09 6.23 -6.60
CA PHE A 15 6.04 6.63 -7.64
C PHE A 15 6.80 5.43 -8.20
N THR A 16 7.42 5.61 -9.36
CA THR A 16 7.96 4.54 -10.21
C THR A 16 8.75 3.47 -9.45
N GLU A 17 9.81 3.85 -8.73
CA GLU A 17 10.67 2.88 -8.01
C GLU A 17 9.86 1.96 -7.08
N LEU A 18 9.01 2.54 -6.24
CA LEU A 18 8.18 1.79 -5.31
C LEU A 18 7.08 0.99 -6.04
N ALA A 19 6.51 1.53 -7.12
CA ALA A 19 5.50 0.84 -7.90
C ALA A 19 6.08 -0.41 -8.59
N GLU A 20 7.29 -0.30 -9.15
CA GLU A 20 8.02 -1.40 -9.77
C GLU A 20 8.38 -2.47 -8.73
N GLU A 21 8.84 -2.08 -7.54
CA GLU A 21 9.09 -3.00 -6.43
C GLU A 21 7.81 -3.76 -6.04
N MET A 22 6.68 -3.05 -5.90
CA MET A 22 5.41 -3.67 -5.51
C MET A 22 4.82 -4.58 -6.60
N LEU A 23 5.01 -4.23 -7.88
CA LEU A 23 4.50 -5.00 -9.03
C LEU A 23 5.46 -6.12 -9.46
N GLY A 24 6.74 -6.06 -9.08
CA GLY A 24 7.76 -7.01 -9.47
C GLY A 24 8.15 -6.95 -10.94
N LYS A 25 7.83 -5.84 -11.62
CA LYS A 25 8.16 -5.57 -13.03
C LYS A 25 8.52 -4.10 -13.21
N THR A 26 9.40 -3.82 -14.16
CA THR A 26 9.75 -2.46 -14.55
C THR A 26 8.60 -1.77 -15.28
N SER A 27 8.57 -0.44 -15.24
CA SER A 27 7.62 0.39 -15.97
C SER A 27 7.67 0.16 -17.48
N GLN A 28 8.85 -0.14 -18.04
CA GLN A 28 9.02 -0.47 -19.46
C GLN A 28 8.37 -1.82 -19.82
N GLU A 29 8.53 -2.84 -18.98
CA GLU A 29 7.88 -4.14 -19.19
C GLU A 29 6.37 -4.01 -19.08
N ILE A 30 5.87 -3.26 -18.09
CA ILE A 30 4.43 -3.01 -17.91
C ILE A 30 3.87 -2.24 -19.11
N GLY A 31 4.57 -1.21 -19.60
CA GLY A 31 4.19 -0.46 -20.81
C GLY A 31 4.09 -1.37 -22.03
N SER A 32 5.10 -2.22 -22.24
CA SER A 32 5.10 -3.22 -23.33
C SER A 32 3.94 -4.21 -23.20
N SER A 33 3.67 -4.74 -22.00
CA SER A 33 2.52 -5.64 -21.78
C SER A 33 1.19 -4.94 -22.03
N LEU A 34 1.05 -3.65 -21.71
CA LEU A 34 -0.19 -2.90 -21.98
C LEU A 34 -0.46 -2.74 -23.48
N GLU A 35 0.58 -2.60 -24.31
CA GLU A 35 0.44 -2.44 -25.76
C GLU A 35 0.23 -3.77 -26.49
N TYR A 36 0.99 -4.81 -26.12
CA TYR A 36 1.08 -6.04 -26.90
C TYR A 36 0.43 -7.26 -26.23
N GLN A 37 0.24 -7.23 -24.90
CA GLN A 37 -0.18 -8.39 -24.09
C GLN A 37 -1.17 -7.98 -22.99
N LYS A 38 -2.28 -7.35 -23.40
CA LYS A 38 -3.24 -6.72 -22.47
C LYS A 38 -3.72 -7.65 -21.35
N GLU A 39 -3.98 -8.93 -21.64
CA GLU A 39 -4.39 -9.92 -20.62
C GLU A 39 -3.33 -10.14 -19.54
N GLU A 40 -2.04 -10.09 -19.90
CA GLU A 40 -0.94 -10.22 -18.95
C GLU A 40 -0.90 -9.00 -18.02
N ALA A 41 -1.05 -7.80 -18.58
CA ALA A 41 -1.11 -6.57 -17.80
C ALA A 41 -2.32 -6.56 -16.85
N GLU A 42 -3.50 -6.99 -17.32
CA GLU A 42 -4.70 -7.12 -16.48
C GLU A 42 -4.47 -8.11 -15.33
N LYS A 43 -3.86 -9.26 -15.58
CA LYS A 43 -3.48 -10.24 -14.55
C LYS A 43 -2.52 -9.65 -13.53
N LEU A 44 -1.53 -8.87 -13.98
CA LEU A 44 -0.57 -8.20 -13.10
C LEU A 44 -1.27 -7.22 -12.13
N PHE A 45 -2.13 -6.35 -12.66
CA PHE A 45 -2.88 -5.38 -11.84
C PHE A 45 -3.93 -6.05 -10.95
N ALA A 46 -4.53 -7.16 -11.39
CA ALA A 46 -5.40 -7.97 -10.54
C ALA A 46 -4.61 -8.62 -9.39
N ALA A 47 -3.42 -9.15 -9.65
CA ALA A 47 -2.61 -9.85 -8.67
C ALA A 47 -2.09 -8.97 -7.53
N ILE A 48 -1.94 -7.65 -7.75
CA ILE A 48 -1.57 -6.71 -6.67
C ILE A 48 -2.78 -6.32 -5.80
N SER A 49 -4.00 -6.49 -6.30
CA SER A 49 -5.20 -6.22 -5.52
C SER A 49 -5.27 -7.17 -4.32
N PHE A 50 -5.71 -6.66 -3.17
CA PHE A 50 -5.78 -7.39 -1.90
C PHE A 50 -4.46 -7.93 -1.33
N LYS A 51 -3.30 -7.53 -1.87
CA LYS A 51 -2.02 -7.72 -1.17
C LYS A 51 -1.91 -6.74 -0.01
N SER A 52 -1.47 -7.24 1.15
CA SER A 52 -1.30 -6.44 2.36
C SER A 52 0.14 -5.93 2.47
N PHE A 53 0.27 -4.64 2.77
CA PHE A 53 1.55 -3.98 2.98
C PHE A 53 1.49 -3.08 4.22
N VAL A 54 2.63 -2.89 4.86
CA VAL A 54 2.86 -1.80 5.79
C VAL A 54 3.33 -0.59 4.98
N PHE A 55 2.43 0.39 4.79
CA PHE A 55 2.74 1.61 4.05
C PHE A 55 3.31 2.69 4.96
N LYS A 56 4.40 3.32 4.51
CA LYS A 56 4.85 4.61 5.04
C LYS A 56 4.29 5.71 4.13
N LEU A 57 3.33 6.46 4.66
CA LEU A 57 2.64 7.53 3.91
C LEU A 57 3.17 8.91 4.29
N ARG A 58 3.25 9.80 3.31
CA ARG A 58 3.51 11.23 3.52
C ARG A 58 2.36 12.03 2.91
N THR A 59 1.71 12.85 3.73
CA THR A 59 0.69 13.80 3.27
C THR A 59 1.25 15.22 3.28
N LYS A 60 1.04 15.93 2.18
CA LYS A 60 1.36 17.36 2.05
C LYS A 60 0.15 18.10 1.51
N VAL A 61 -0.04 19.33 1.95
CA VAL A 61 -0.94 20.27 1.28
C VAL A 61 -0.21 20.79 0.04
N GLU A 62 -0.78 20.54 -1.13
CA GLU A 62 -0.34 21.15 -2.40
C GLU A 62 -1.39 22.17 -2.83
N TYR A 63 -0.95 23.29 -3.41
CA TYR A 63 -1.83 24.32 -3.93
C TYR A 63 -1.93 24.17 -5.45
N PHE A 64 -3.14 23.99 -5.96
CA PHE A 64 -3.42 24.01 -7.40
C PHE A 64 -4.15 25.32 -7.71
N GLY A 65 -3.40 26.34 -8.13
CA GLY A 65 -3.86 27.73 -8.06
C GLY A 65 -4.10 28.13 -6.60
N GLU A 66 -5.27 28.67 -6.31
CA GLU A 66 -5.67 29.08 -4.94
C GLU A 66 -6.31 27.96 -4.11
N GLN A 67 -6.52 26.77 -4.68
CA GLN A 67 -7.20 25.67 -3.99
C GLN A 67 -6.20 24.74 -3.28
N PRO A 68 -6.25 24.62 -1.94
CA PRO A 68 -5.43 23.66 -1.22
C PRO A 68 -5.99 22.24 -1.37
N ARG A 69 -5.11 21.29 -1.67
CA ARG A 69 -5.45 19.87 -1.75
C ARG A 69 -4.46 19.04 -0.95
N ASN A 70 -4.98 18.15 -0.12
CA ASN A 70 -4.16 17.13 0.53
C ASN A 70 -3.77 16.07 -0.50
N LYS A 71 -2.47 15.90 -0.71
CA LYS A 71 -1.91 14.81 -1.49
C LYS A 71 -1.14 13.88 -0.59
N THR A 72 -1.49 12.60 -0.66
CA THR A 72 -0.83 11.53 0.08
C THR A 72 -0.03 10.68 -0.89
N SER A 73 1.24 10.48 -0.59
CA SER A 73 2.13 9.63 -1.39
C SER A 73 2.74 8.55 -0.49
N ALA A 74 2.87 7.33 -1.03
CA ALA A 74 3.66 6.30 -0.39
C ALA A 74 5.15 6.60 -0.61
N VAL A 75 5.89 6.63 0.48
CA VAL A 75 7.36 6.76 0.47
C VAL A 75 8.04 5.44 0.84
N GLY A 76 7.26 4.38 1.09
CA GLY A 76 7.71 3.02 1.31
C GLY A 76 6.52 2.09 1.50
N ALA A 77 6.67 0.85 1.08
CA ALA A 77 5.68 -0.21 1.27
C ALA A 77 6.43 -1.53 1.46
N THR A 78 6.28 -2.16 2.62
CA THR A 78 6.91 -3.45 2.90
C THR A 78 5.85 -4.53 3.11
N PRO A 79 6.12 -5.80 2.74
CA PRO A 79 5.23 -6.89 3.09
C PRO A 79 4.95 -6.95 4.60
N VAL A 80 3.75 -7.39 4.98
CA VAL A 80 3.40 -7.55 6.39
C VAL A 80 4.15 -8.74 6.98
N ASN A 81 4.93 -8.51 8.04
CA ASN A 81 5.48 -9.60 8.85
C ASN A 81 4.40 -10.11 9.82
N HIS A 82 3.66 -11.14 9.41
CA HIS A 82 2.56 -11.69 10.20
C HIS A 82 2.98 -12.23 11.56
N LYS A 83 4.22 -12.71 11.71
CA LYS A 83 4.73 -13.24 12.99
C LYS A 83 4.91 -12.11 14.00
N GLU A 84 5.62 -11.06 13.61
CA GLU A 84 5.84 -9.88 14.47
C GLU A 84 4.53 -9.13 14.73
N TYR A 85 3.70 -8.97 13.71
CA TYR A 85 2.42 -8.28 13.85
C TYR A 85 1.46 -9.04 14.77
N ASN A 86 1.39 -10.38 14.67
CA ASN A 86 0.59 -11.18 15.60
C ASN A 86 1.09 -11.03 17.05
N ALA A 87 2.40 -11.09 17.29
CA ALA A 87 2.96 -10.86 18.62
C ALA A 87 2.58 -9.47 19.18
N LEU A 88 2.60 -8.42 18.35
CA LEU A 88 2.14 -7.09 18.71
C LEU A 88 0.64 -7.05 19.05
N LEU A 89 -0.19 -7.72 18.24
CA LEU A 89 -1.64 -7.76 18.45
C LEU A 89 -2.00 -8.49 19.75
N ILE A 90 -1.40 -9.64 20.02
CA ILE A 90 -1.59 -10.39 21.27
C ILE A 90 -1.22 -9.50 22.46
N LYS A 91 -0.04 -8.88 22.42
CA LYS A 91 0.41 -7.96 23.48
C LYS A 91 -0.58 -6.81 23.69
N SER A 92 -1.04 -6.18 22.61
CA SER A 92 -2.00 -5.07 22.67
C SER A 92 -3.34 -5.51 23.29
N ILE A 93 -3.85 -6.69 22.93
CA ILE A 93 -5.08 -7.24 23.49
C ILE A 93 -4.90 -7.53 24.99
N GLN A 94 -3.79 -8.14 25.40
CA GLN A 94 -3.48 -8.43 26.80
C GLN A 94 -3.38 -7.13 27.62
N GLU A 95 -2.73 -6.10 27.08
CA GLU A 95 -2.60 -4.80 27.73
C GLU A 95 -3.94 -4.11 27.94
N LEU A 96 -4.81 -4.12 26.92
CA LEU A 96 -6.13 -3.48 26.94
C LEU A 96 -7.17 -4.23 27.78
N THR A 97 -7.14 -5.57 27.79
CA THR A 97 -8.19 -6.39 28.41
C THR A 97 -7.78 -7.01 29.75
N GLY A 98 -6.49 -7.11 30.03
CA GLY A 98 -5.95 -7.84 31.19
C GLY A 98 -6.02 -9.37 31.07
N VAL A 99 -6.60 -9.91 29.98
CA VAL A 99 -6.68 -11.36 29.74
C VAL A 99 -5.28 -11.93 29.54
N GLY A 100 -4.96 -13.04 30.22
CA GLY A 100 -3.67 -13.73 30.06
C GLY A 100 -2.47 -13.07 30.75
N LYS A 101 -2.70 -12.04 31.59
CA LYS A 101 -1.70 -11.54 32.56
C LYS A 101 -1.68 -12.47 33.78
N ASN A 102 -1.09 -13.66 33.64
CA ASN A 102 -0.75 -14.56 34.76
C ASN A 102 0.76 -14.76 34.79
#